data_AF-A0A1F6RDL9-F1
#
_entry.id   AF-A0A1F6RDL9-F1
#
_cell.length_a   1.000
_cell.length_b   1.000
_cell.length_c   1.000
_cell.angle_alpha   90.00
_cell.angle_beta   90.00
_cell.angle_gamma   90.00
#
_symmetry.space_group_name_H-M   'P 1'
#
loop_
_entity.id
_entity.type
_entity.pdbx_description
1 polymer ?
#
loop_
_entity_poly.entity_id
_entity_poly.type
_entity_poly.pdbx_seq_one_letter_code
_entity_poly.pdbx_strand_id
1 'polypeptide(L)' 'MISEFQKYRAQLFQISGFAFATPFGRLILKLLDLEPIALTIRFFIVLVISIFLLICGILLLIKGFEGLD' A
#
# COMPACT_ATOMS: atom_id res chain seq x y z
N MET A 1 -5.73 -22.62 -18.96
CA MET A 1 -4.29 -22.33 -18.76
C MET A 1 -4.15 -20.84 -18.61
N ILE A 2 -3.90 -20.35 -17.39
CA ILE A 2 -3.61 -18.93 -17.12
C ILE A 2 -2.31 -18.58 -17.85
N SER A 3 -2.30 -17.48 -18.61
CA SER A 3 -1.10 -17.09 -19.37
C SER A 3 0.00 -16.62 -18.40
N GLU A 4 1.27 -16.81 -18.77
CA GLU A 4 2.38 -16.32 -17.93
C GLU A 4 2.29 -14.82 -17.62
N PHE A 5 1.73 -14.06 -18.56
CA PHE A 5 1.45 -12.63 -18.38
C PHE A 5 0.44 -12.36 -17.25
N GLN A 6 -0.60 -13.19 -17.11
CA GLN A 6 -1.57 -13.06 -16.03
C GLN A 6 -0.96 -13.39 -14.67
N LYS A 7 -0.10 -14.42 -14.60
CA LYS A 7 0.65 -14.75 -13.38
C LYS A 7 1.60 -13.63 -12.96
N TYR A 8 2.33 -13.06 -13.91
CA TYR A 8 3.23 -11.94 -13.65
C TYR A 8 2.48 -10.70 -13.14
N ARG A 9 1.34 -10.39 -13.76
CA ARG A 9 0.48 -9.28 -13.33
C ARG A 9 -0.08 -9.49 -11.92
N ALA A 10 -0.49 -10.71 -11.59
CA ALA A 10 -0.97 -11.06 -10.26
C ALA A 10 0.13 -10.92 -9.19
N GLN A 11 1.35 -11.37 -9.48
CA GLN A 11 2.50 -11.20 -8.59
C GLN A 11 2.84 -9.72 -8.37
N LEU A 12 2.77 -8.88 -9.41
CA LEU A 12 2.95 -7.43 -9.29
C LEU A 12 1.92 -6.78 -8.36
N PHE A 13 0.65 -7.20 -8.47
CA PHE A 13 -0.40 -6.72 -7.58
C PHE A 13 -0.17 -7.17 -6.12
N GLN A 14 0.29 -8.40 -5.91
CA GLN A 14 0.63 -8.88 -4.57
C GLN A 14 1.80 -8.10 -3.96
N ILE A 15 2.90 -7.92 -4.70
CA ILE A 15 4.09 -7.18 -4.21
C ILE A 15 3.72 -5.74 -3.89
N SER A 16 2.97 -5.07 -4.77
CA SER A 16 2.53 -3.69 -4.57
C SER A 16 1.58 -3.59 -3.37
N GLY A 17 0.65 -4.54 -3.25
CA GLY A 17 -0.28 -4.61 -2.13
C GLY A 17 0.43 -4.78 -0.79
N PHE A 18 1.44 -5.66 -0.71
CA PHE A 18 2.29 -5.80 0.47
C PHE A 18 3.09 -4.53 0.76
N ALA A 19 3.64 -3.85 -0.25
CA ALA A 19 4.38 -2.62 -0.05
C ALA A 19 3.51 -1.50 0.58
N PHE A 20 2.23 -1.41 0.21
CA PHE A 20 1.30 -0.45 0.79
C PHE A 20 0.73 -0.87 2.16
N ALA A 21 0.55 -2.17 2.40
CA ALA A 21 0.03 -2.68 3.66
C ALA A 21 1.07 -2.75 4.78
N THR A 22 2.36 -2.88 4.43
CA THR A 22 3.46 -2.99 5.41
C THR A 22 3.94 -1.62 5.91
N PRO A 23 4.55 -1.57 7.11
CA PRO A 23 5.14 -0.35 7.66
C PRO A 23 6.23 0.29 6.78
N PHE A 24 6.74 -0.41 5.76
CA PHE A 24 7.63 0.17 4.75
C PHE A 24 6.96 1.26 3.90
N GLY A 25 5.67 1.12 3.55
CA GLY A 25 4.90 2.22 2.95
C GLY A 25 4.80 3.44 3.87
N ARG A 26 4.81 3.23 5.19
CA ARG A 26 4.82 4.32 6.18
C ARG A 26 6.19 4.99 6.33
N LEU A 27 7.30 4.32 6.00
CA LEU A 27 8.63 4.94 5.94
C LEU A 27 8.70 6.03 4.85
N ILE A 28 8.00 5.83 3.72
CA ILE A 28 7.89 6.85 2.65
C ILE A 28 7.16 8.10 3.18
N LEU A 29 6.12 7.92 4.00
CA LEU A 29 5.42 9.05 4.64
C LEU A 29 6.30 9.80 5.65
N LYS A 30 7.28 9.11 6.23
CA LYS A 30 8.24 9.69 7.17
C LYS A 30 9.28 10.59 6.48
N LEU A 31 9.51 10.41 5.18
CA LEU A 31 10.42 11.21 4.34
C LEU A 31 9.79 12.51 3.81
N LEU A 32 8.45 12.62 3.83
CA LEU A 32 7.76 13.90 3.62
C LEU A 32 7.87 14.73 4.92
N ASP A 33 9.08 15.16 5.26
CA ASP A 33 9.34 16.11 6.34
C ASP A 33 8.87 17.51 5.90
N LEU A 34 7.57 17.74 6.08
CA LEU A 34 6.94 19.04 6.14
C LEU A 34 7.02 19.57 7.58
N GLU A 35 7.26 20.87 7.68
CA GLU A 35 7.50 21.72 8.86
C GLU A 35 6.75 21.36 10.16
N PRO A 36 7.24 21.84 11.34
CA PRO A 36 6.72 21.52 12.68
C PRO A 36 5.34 22.16 12.99
N ILE A 37 4.38 22.03 12.09
CA ILE A 37 2.98 22.38 12.34
C ILE A 37 2.35 21.28 13.19
N ALA A 38 1.96 21.65 14.42
CA ALA A 38 1.09 20.95 15.35
C ALA A 38 1.13 19.40 15.25
N LEU A 39 2.01 18.79 16.06
CA LEU A 39 2.22 17.33 16.17
C LEU A 39 0.91 16.50 16.12
N THR A 40 -0.16 17.00 16.72
CA THR A 40 -1.50 16.38 16.74
C THR A 40 -2.14 16.28 15.36
N ILE A 41 -2.06 17.33 14.54
CA ILE A 41 -2.61 17.35 13.18
C ILE A 41 -1.79 16.43 12.27
N ARG A 42 -0.46 16.41 12.44
CA ARG A 42 0.42 15.46 11.75
C ARG A 42 0.06 14.02 12.06
N PHE A 43 -0.19 13.68 13.32
CA PHE A 43 -0.62 12.34 13.71
C PHE A 43 -1.93 11.95 13.01
N PHE A 44 -2.92 12.83 12.98
CA PHE A 44 -4.19 12.60 12.28
C PHE A 44 -3.99 12.39 10.77
N ILE A 45 -3.19 13.22 10.11
CA ILE A 45 -2.90 13.09 8.67
C ILE A 45 -2.18 11.76 8.40
N VAL A 46 -1.15 11.43 9.17
CA VAL A 46 -0.41 10.17 9.01
C VAL A 46 -1.32 8.97 9.28
N LEU A 47 -2.22 9.05 10.25
CA LEU A 47 -3.21 8.02 10.54
C LEU A 47 -4.15 7.82 9.34
N VAL A 48 -4.73 8.90 8.81
CA VAL A 48 -5.66 8.85 7.66
C VAL A 48 -4.97 8.29 6.42
N ILE A 49 -3.77 8.77 6.11
CA ILE A 49 -3.00 8.26 4.96
C ILE A 49 -2.59 6.80 5.18
N SER A 50 -2.23 6.42 6.41
CA SER A 50 -1.88 5.03 6.73
C SER A 50 -3.07 4.08 6.56
N ILE A 51 -4.28 4.51 6.95
CA ILE A 51 -5.51 3.74 6.75
C ILE A 51 -5.81 3.64 5.26
N PHE A 52 -5.69 4.74 4.51
CA PHE A 52 -5.91 4.76 3.06
C PHE A 52 -4.95 3.81 2.33
N LEU A 53 -3.66 3.89 2.62
CA LEU A 53 -2.65 2.99 2.04
C LEU A 53 -2.91 1.52 2.40
N LEU A 54 -3.33 1.24 3.63
CA LEU A 54 -3.71 -0.11 4.05
C LEU A 54 -4.88 -0.65 3.21
N ILE A 55 -5.92 0.16 2.99
CA ILE A 55 -7.08 -0.22 2.17
C ILE A 55 -6.64 -0.48 0.72
N CYS A 56 -5.85 0.42 0.13
CA CYS A 56 -5.30 0.22 -1.21
C CYS A 56 -4.45 -1.05 -1.30
N GLY A 57 -3.63 -1.33 -0.28
CA GLY A 57 -2.81 -2.53 -0.21
C GLY A 57 -3.65 -3.81 -0.19
N ILE A 58 -4.72 -3.84 0.61
CA ILE A 58 -5.65 -4.97 0.68
C ILE A 58 -6.35 -5.18 -0.67
N LEU A 59 -6.84 -4.12 -1.32
CA LEU A 59 -7.50 -4.22 -2.63
C LEU A 59 -6.57 -4.80 -3.71
N LEU A 60 -5.30 -4.38 -3.71
CA LEU A 60 -4.29 -4.91 -4.64
C LEU A 60 -3.96 -6.38 -4.34
N LEU A 61 -3.90 -6.77 -3.06
CA LEU A 61 -3.71 -8.17 -2.70
C LEU A 61 -4.87 -9.04 -3.20
N ILE A 62 -6.12 -8.61 -2.96
CA ILE A 62 -7.31 -9.32 -3.46
C ILE A 62 -7.25 -9.46 -4.98
N LYS A 63 -6.95 -8.37 -5.70
CA LYS A 63 -6.77 -8.42 -7.17
C LYS A 63 -5.66 -9.35 -7.63
N GLY A 64 -4.59 -9.47 -6.83
CA GLY A 64 -3.51 -10.41 -7.07
C GLY A 64 -3.96 -11.87 -6.89
N PHE A 65 -4.73 -12.17 -5.85
CA PHE A 65 -5.26 -13.53 -5.62
C PHE A 65 -6.31 -13.93 -6.66
N GLU A 66 -7.24 -13.02 -7.02
CA GLU A 66 -8.22 -13.25 -8.10
C GLU A 66 -7.59 -13.55 -9.46
N GLY A 67 -6.36 -13.06 -9.71
CA GLY A 67 -5.65 -13.29 -10.98
C GLY A 67 -4.87 -14.61 -11.03
N LEU A 68 -4.79 -15.35 -9.93
CA LEU A 68 -4.07 -16.62 -9.81
C LEU A 68 -4.97 -17.85 -9.72
N ASP A 69 -6.22 -17.67 -9.27
CA ASP A 69 -7.30 -18.67 -9.31
C ASP A 69 -7.89 -18.82 -10.73
#